data_AF-A0A5S9MA14-F1
#
_entry.id   AF-A0A5S9MA14-F1
#
_cell.length_a   1.000
_cell.length_b   1.000
_cell.length_c   1.000
_cell.angle_alpha   90.00
_cell.angle_beta   90.00
_cell.angle_gamma   90.00
#
_symmetry.space_group_name_H-M   'P 1'
#
loop_
_entity.id
_entity.type
_entity.pdbx_description
1 polymer ?
#
loop_
_entity_poly.entity_id
_entity_poly.type
_entity_poly.pdbx_seq_one_letter_code
_entity_poly.pdbx_strand_id
1 'polypeptide(L)'
;MSNIEMASYNYVEVLQKSMLFYEVQRSGRLPESNRLNWRGDSGLEDGKDVGHDLTGGWYDAGDHVKFGLPMAYSAAVLAWTVYEYREAYEEAELLDEILDQIKWATDYF
;
A
#
# COMPACT_ATOMS: atom_id res chain seq x y z
N MET A 1 15.34 -3.05 -43.20
CA MET A 1 14.49 -2.37 -42.20
C MET A 1 14.50 -3.26 -40.97
N SER A 2 15.11 -2.82 -39.87
CA SER A 2 15.14 -3.58 -38.62
C SER A 2 13.75 -3.53 -37.99
N ASN A 3 13.11 -4.69 -37.82
CA ASN A 3 11.92 -4.80 -36.98
C ASN A 3 12.35 -4.52 -35.54
N ILE A 4 11.97 -3.36 -35.01
CA ILE A 4 12.02 -3.11 -33.57
C ILE A 4 10.78 -3.81 -32.99
N GLU A 5 10.97 -4.98 -32.39
CA GLU A 5 9.96 -5.54 -31.50
C GLU A 5 9.78 -4.59 -30.31
N MET A 6 8.58 -4.01 -30.15
CA MET A 6 8.22 -3.39 -28.89
C MET A 6 8.14 -4.50 -27.83
N ALA A 7 8.99 -4.43 -26.82
CA ALA A 7 8.89 -5.33 -25.68
C ALA A 7 7.51 -5.15 -25.01
N SER A 8 6.77 -6.25 -24.86
CA SER A 8 5.53 -6.29 -24.10
C SER A 8 5.87 -6.44 -22.61
N TYR A 9 5.28 -5.61 -21.76
CA TYR A 9 5.43 -5.70 -20.31
C TYR A 9 4.24 -6.43 -19.69
N ASN A 10 4.51 -7.25 -18.66
CA ASN A 10 3.47 -7.86 -17.85
C ASN A 10 2.94 -6.84 -16.83
N TYR A 11 1.89 -6.09 -17.22
CA TYR A 11 1.33 -5.04 -16.37
C TYR A 11 0.62 -5.56 -15.12
N VAL A 12 0.15 -6.81 -15.11
CA VAL A 12 -0.41 -7.46 -13.91
C VAL A 12 0.68 -7.65 -12.86
N GLU A 13 1.86 -8.15 -13.27
CA GLU A 13 3.00 -8.29 -12.36
C GLU A 13 3.50 -6.94 -11.84
N VAL A 14 3.52 -5.91 -12.69
CA VAL A 14 3.87 -4.54 -12.28
C VAL A 14 2.88 -4.01 -11.24
N LEU A 15 1.58 -4.19 -11.47
CA LEU A 15 0.53 -3.75 -10.55
C LEU A 15 0.60 -4.50 -9.20
N GLN A 16 0.81 -5.81 -9.24
CA GLN A 16 0.98 -6.64 -8.05
C GLN A 16 2.17 -6.15 -7.20
N LYS A 17 3.32 -5.87 -7.82
CA LYS A 17 4.50 -5.34 -7.11
C LYS A 17 4.29 -3.91 -6.61
N SER A 18 3.48 -3.11 -7.29
CA SER A 18 3.06 -1.78 -6.81
C SER A 18 2.25 -1.89 -5.51
N MET A 19 1.37 -2.88 -5.38
CA MET A 19 0.63 -3.10 -4.11
C MET A 19 1.55 -3.62 -2.99
N LEU A 20 2.50 -4.48 -3.35
CA LEU A 20 3.55 -4.94 -2.42
C LEU A 20 4.36 -3.76 -1.86
N PHE A 21 4.59 -2.71 -2.65
CA PHE A 21 5.27 -1.49 -2.17
C PHE A 21 4.54 -0.86 -0.97
N TYR A 22 3.21 -0.74 -0.98
CA TYR A 22 2.48 -0.20 0.16
C TYR A 22 2.49 -1.15 1.37
N GLU A 23 2.45 -2.47 1.12
CA GLU A 23 2.54 -3.48 2.17
C GLU A 23 3.87 -3.39 2.94
N VAL A 24 4.99 -3.14 2.23
CA VAL A 24 6.31 -2.97 2.86
C VAL A 24 6.45 -1.65 3.62
N GLN A 25 5.51 -0.71 3.50
CA GLN A 25 5.52 0.56 4.23
C GLN A 25 4.67 0.54 5.51
N ARG A 26 3.89 -0.53 5.77
CA ARG A 26 2.97 -0.61 6.92
C ARG A 26 3.65 -0.41 8.28
N SER A 27 3.28 0.60 9.06
CA SER A 27 3.64 0.76 10.48
C SER A 27 2.57 0.12 11.38
N GLY A 28 2.88 -0.18 12.64
CA GLY A 28 1.95 -0.77 13.60
C GLY A 28 2.11 -2.28 13.76
N ARG A 29 1.11 -2.92 14.36
CA ARG A 29 1.04 -4.38 14.46
C ARG A 29 0.63 -4.97 13.11
N LEU A 30 1.47 -5.83 12.54
CA LEU A 30 1.18 -6.44 11.25
C LEU A 30 0.15 -7.58 11.39
N PRO A 31 -0.69 -7.82 10.35
CA PRO A 31 -1.65 -8.91 10.39
C PRO A 31 -0.95 -10.27 10.38
N GLU A 32 -1.60 -11.31 10.91
CA GLU A 32 -1.07 -12.68 10.88
C GLU A 32 -0.86 -13.20 9.45
N SER A 33 -1.60 -12.65 8.48
CA SER A 33 -1.46 -12.92 7.05
C SER A 33 -0.26 -12.24 6.39
N ASN A 34 0.56 -11.47 7.13
CA ASN A 34 1.74 -10.80 6.60
C ASN A 34 2.68 -11.81 5.92
N ARG A 35 2.82 -11.69 4.60
CA ARG A 35 3.67 -12.58 3.78
C ARG A 35 5.16 -12.21 3.80
N LEU A 36 5.50 -11.07 4.40
CA LEU A 36 6.86 -10.52 4.42
C LEU A 36 7.64 -11.05 5.64
N ASN A 37 8.57 -11.97 5.42
CA ASN A 37 9.41 -12.54 6.49
C ASN A 37 10.50 -11.59 7.05
N TRP A 38 10.60 -10.38 6.50
CA TRP A 38 11.60 -9.37 6.86
C TRP A 38 10.97 -8.07 7.38
N ARG A 39 9.64 -7.98 7.41
CA ARG A 39 8.88 -6.93 8.11
C ARG A 39 8.25 -7.53 9.36
N GLY A 40 8.14 -6.74 10.42
CA GLY A 40 7.50 -7.12 11.67
C GLY A 40 6.83 -5.92 12.33
N ASP A 41 6.21 -6.14 13.49
CA ASP A 41 5.57 -5.09 14.28
C ASP A 41 6.52 -3.90 14.54
N SER A 42 6.05 -2.69 14.30
CA SER A 42 6.82 -1.44 14.52
C SER A 42 5.92 -0.29 14.96
N GLY A 43 6.48 0.78 15.54
CA GLY A 43 5.69 1.96 15.92
C GLY A 43 4.56 1.70 16.92
N LEU A 44 4.67 0.67 17.77
CA LEU A 44 3.60 0.24 18.69
C LEU A 44 3.30 1.22 19.83
N GLU A 45 4.06 2.31 19.92
CA GLU A 45 3.88 3.36 20.91
C GLU A 45 3.43 4.68 20.29
N ASP A 46 3.19 4.72 18.98
CA ASP A 46 2.72 5.90 18.27
C ASP A 46 1.43 6.44 18.92
N GLY A 47 1.46 7.70 19.36
CA GLY A 47 0.33 8.40 19.98
C GLY A 47 0.23 8.27 21.50
N LYS A 48 1.03 7.43 22.16
CA LYS A 48 1.00 7.30 23.64
C LYS A 48 1.30 8.61 24.36
N ASP A 49 2.16 9.44 23.79
CA ASP A 49 2.54 10.76 24.30
C ASP A 49 1.38 11.77 24.31
N VAL A 50 0.36 11.54 23.49
CA VAL A 50 -0.88 12.34 23.44
C VAL A 50 -2.11 11.57 23.91
N GLY A 51 -1.96 10.35 24.42
CA GLY A 51 -3.04 9.54 24.96
C GLY A 51 -3.98 8.94 23.90
N HIS A 52 -3.51 8.77 22.67
CA HIS A 52 -4.26 8.17 21.56
C HIS A 52 -3.55 6.93 21.01
N ASP A 53 -4.30 5.99 20.45
CA ASP A 53 -3.71 4.97 19.59
C ASP A 53 -3.54 5.57 18.21
N LEU A 54 -2.30 5.90 17.85
CA LEU A 54 -1.93 6.35 16.53
C LEU A 54 -1.05 5.30 15.84
N THR A 55 -1.16 4.02 16.19
CA THR A 55 -0.47 2.94 15.46
C THR A 55 -1.10 2.71 14.08
N GLY A 56 -0.43 1.99 13.17
CA GLY A 56 -0.94 1.76 11.81
C GLY A 56 -0.41 2.75 10.76
N GLY A 57 -1.05 2.76 9.59
CA GLY A 57 -0.68 3.64 8.47
C GLY A 57 0.62 3.23 7.77
N TRP A 58 1.17 4.11 6.94
CA TRP A 58 2.42 3.87 6.21
C TRP A 58 3.56 4.79 6.65
N TYR A 59 4.78 4.29 6.59
CA TYR A 59 5.96 5.15 6.53
C TYR A 59 6.05 5.83 5.15
N ASP A 60 6.45 7.10 5.14
CA ASP A 60 6.33 7.96 3.95
C ASP A 60 7.27 7.55 2.82
N ALA A 61 8.54 7.30 3.13
CA ALA A 61 9.56 7.00 2.13
C ALA A 61 10.56 5.95 2.64
N GLY A 62 11.86 6.27 2.61
CA GLY A 62 12.92 5.42 3.17
C GLY A 62 13.17 5.65 4.67
N ASP A 63 12.35 6.48 5.30
CA ASP A 63 12.39 6.81 6.72
C ASP A 63 11.20 6.15 7.46
N HIS A 64 10.92 6.60 8.68
CA HIS A 64 9.86 6.04 9.53
C HIS A 64 8.86 7.09 10.02
N VAL A 65 8.85 8.29 9.42
CA VAL A 65 7.85 9.31 9.78
C VAL A 65 6.55 9.03 9.03
N LYS A 66 5.43 9.22 9.72
CA LYS A 66 4.08 9.12 9.16
C LYS A 66 3.57 10.50 8.77
N PHE A 67 4.00 10.97 7.60
CA PHE A 67 3.54 12.25 7.07
C PHE A 67 2.09 12.12 6.57
N GLY A 68 1.14 12.69 7.30
CA GLY A 68 -0.29 12.52 7.03
C GLY A 68 -0.74 13.03 5.64
N LEU A 69 -0.16 14.13 5.15
CA LEU A 69 -0.53 14.70 3.85
C LEU A 69 -0.21 13.76 2.66
N PRO A 70 1.04 13.31 2.45
CA PRO A 70 1.36 12.38 1.35
C PRO A 70 0.72 11.00 1.53
N MET A 71 0.51 10.53 2.77
CA MET A 71 -0.21 9.28 3.02
C MET A 71 -1.68 9.39 2.61
N ALA A 72 -2.38 10.45 3.00
CA ALA A 72 -3.78 10.68 2.63
C ALA A 72 -3.94 10.85 1.11
N TYR A 73 -3.03 11.59 0.48
CA TYR A 73 -2.99 11.71 -0.98
C TYR A 73 -2.82 10.34 -1.65
N SER A 74 -1.88 9.53 -1.19
CA SER A 74 -1.63 8.19 -1.76
C SER A 74 -2.86 7.29 -1.62
N ALA A 75 -3.49 7.26 -0.44
CA ALA A 75 -4.73 6.50 -0.22
C ALA A 75 -5.87 6.98 -1.13
N ALA A 76 -6.02 8.29 -1.30
CA ALA A 76 -7.03 8.87 -2.19
C ALA A 76 -6.79 8.50 -3.66
N VAL A 77 -5.54 8.51 -4.13
CA VAL A 77 -5.19 8.09 -5.50
C VAL A 77 -5.44 6.60 -5.69
N LEU A 78 -5.06 5.73 -4.75
CA LEU A 78 -5.37 4.30 -4.83
C LEU A 78 -6.89 4.07 -4.91
N ALA A 79 -7.67 4.73 -4.04
CA ALA A 79 -9.12 4.65 -4.06
C ALA A 79 -9.71 5.16 -5.38
N TRP A 80 -9.16 6.25 -5.94
CA TRP A 80 -9.57 6.76 -7.25
C TRP A 80 -9.30 5.75 -8.36
N THR A 81 -8.15 5.07 -8.35
CA THR A 81 -7.87 4.04 -9.37
C THR A 81 -8.85 2.87 -9.29
N VAL A 82 -9.26 2.46 -8.08
CA VAL A 82 -10.30 1.43 -7.91
C VAL A 82 -11.64 1.93 -8.43
N TYR A 83 -11.99 3.20 -8.16
CA TYR A 83 -13.21 3.81 -8.66
C TYR A 83 -13.28 3.82 -10.20
N GLU A 84 -12.19 4.19 -10.87
CA GLU A 84 -12.15 4.27 -12.34
C GLU A 84 -11.98 2.90 -13.03
N TYR A 85 -11.19 2.00 -12.44
CA TYR A 85 -10.69 0.79 -13.11
C TYR A 85 -10.99 -0.50 -12.34
N ARG A 86 -12.10 -0.54 -11.60
CA ARG A 86 -12.48 -1.71 -10.77
C ARG A 86 -12.41 -3.03 -11.52
N GLU A 87 -12.97 -3.08 -12.73
CA GLU A 87 -13.00 -4.29 -13.57
C GLU A 87 -11.58 -4.79 -13.89
N ALA A 88 -10.63 -3.90 -14.13
CA ALA A 88 -9.24 -4.28 -14.38
C ALA A 88 -8.55 -4.91 -13.15
N TYR A 89 -8.88 -4.45 -11.94
CA TYR A 89 -8.42 -5.07 -10.70
C TYR A 89 -9.06 -6.44 -10.47
N GLU A 90 -10.34 -6.61 -10.83
CA GLU A 90 -11.02 -7.91 -10.77
C GLU A 90 -10.42 -8.91 -11.77
N GLU A 91 -10.21 -8.50 -13.03
CA GLU A 91 -9.57 -9.33 -14.06
C GLU A 91 -8.12 -9.70 -13.71
N ALA A 92 -7.40 -8.82 -13.02
CA ALA A 92 -6.04 -9.07 -12.56
C ALA A 92 -5.98 -9.91 -11.27
N GLU A 93 -7.12 -10.23 -10.63
CA GLU A 93 -7.18 -10.87 -9.31
C GLU A 93 -6.43 -10.08 -8.22
N LEU A 94 -6.49 -8.74 -8.27
CA LEU A 94 -5.79 -7.83 -7.35
C LEU A 94 -6.72 -6.87 -6.60
N LEU A 95 -8.04 -7.03 -6.74
CA LEU A 95 -9.02 -6.12 -6.12
C LEU A 95 -8.92 -6.17 -4.59
N ASP A 96 -8.77 -7.35 -4.00
CA ASP A 96 -8.70 -7.50 -2.54
C ASP A 96 -7.41 -6.89 -1.99
N GLU A 97 -6.28 -7.04 -2.69
CA GLU A 97 -5.00 -6.45 -2.31
C GLU A 97 -5.03 -4.93 -2.27
N ILE A 98 -5.58 -4.27 -3.30
CA ILE A 98 -5.65 -2.80 -3.29
C ILE A 98 -6.64 -2.29 -2.25
N LEU A 99 -7.77 -2.97 -2.05
CA LEU A 99 -8.72 -2.62 -1.00
C LEU A 99 -8.10 -2.78 0.40
N ASP A 100 -7.28 -3.80 0.62
CA ASP A 100 -6.53 -3.99 1.87
C ASP A 100 -5.49 -2.87 2.10
N GLN A 101 -4.83 -2.39 1.04
CA GLN A 101 -3.94 -1.21 1.15
C GLN A 101 -4.72 0.07 1.50
N ILE A 102 -5.82 0.34 0.80
CA ILE A 102 -6.67 1.51 1.07
C ILE A 102 -7.17 1.45 2.52
N LYS A 103 -7.69 0.29 2.93
CA LYS A 103 -8.19 0.08 4.30
C LYS A 103 -7.10 0.34 5.33
N TRP A 104 -5.90 -0.18 5.13
CA TRP A 104 -4.78 0.00 6.06
C TRP A 104 -4.45 1.47 6.32
N ALA A 105 -4.44 2.29 5.27
CA ALA A 105 -4.21 3.72 5.41
C ALA A 105 -5.40 4.45 6.03
N THR A 106 -6.63 4.08 5.67
CA THR A 106 -7.84 4.74 6.17
C THR A 106 -8.24 4.35 7.58
N ASP A 107 -7.85 3.17 8.07
CA ASP A 107 -8.04 2.78 9.47
C ASP A 107 -7.17 3.64 10.42
N TYR A 108 -6.07 4.20 9.91
CA TYR A 108 -5.19 5.10 10.66
C TYR A 108 -5.71 6.55 10.73
N PHE A 109 -6.53 6.99 9.76
CA PHE A 109 -7.10 8.35 9.73
C PHE A 109 -8.42 8.45 10.49
#